data_AF-A0A1Q3NA13-F1
#
_entry.id   AF-A0A1Q3NA13-F1
#
_cell.length_a   1.000
_cell.length_b   1.000
_cell.length_c   1.000
_cell.angle_alpha   90.00
_cell.angle_beta   90.00
_cell.angle_gamma   90.00
#
_symmetry.space_group_name_H-M   'P 1'
#
loop_
_entity.id
_entity.type
_entity.pdbx_description
1 polymer ?
#
loop_
_entity_poly.entity_id
_entity_poly.type
_entity_poly.pdbx_seq_one_letter_code
_entity_poly.pdbx_strand_id
1 'polypeptide(L)'
;LLGSVLGLAACQVTPSEQGMNHDRHRHEMQRQPLTPEQRAEWQAKREQREEQREQMREEHRLQRAQIEKACQGKRIGERVNVQWNNHVIEGTCDVRFTPEKSQFKR
;
A
#
# COMPACT_ATOMS: atom_id res chain seq x y z
N LEU A 1 19.43 60.06 13.62
CA LEU A 1 18.92 58.77 14.14
C LEU A 1 18.07 58.14 13.05
N LEU A 2 18.67 57.25 12.24
CA LEU A 2 17.98 56.56 11.14
C LEU A 2 17.26 55.33 11.71
N GLY A 3 15.93 55.35 11.69
CA GLY A 3 15.08 54.27 12.19
C GLY A 3 14.88 53.17 11.14
N SER A 4 15.34 51.97 11.46
CA SER A 4 15.09 50.74 10.73
C SER A 4 13.71 50.18 11.08
N VAL A 5 12.81 50.04 10.10
CA VAL A 5 11.77 49.01 10.13
C VAL A 5 11.41 48.63 8.69
N LEU A 6 12.01 47.54 8.18
CA LEU A 6 11.47 46.85 7.01
C LEU A 6 10.91 45.52 7.51
N GLY A 7 9.58 45.44 7.48
CA GLY A 7 8.79 44.35 8.03
C GLY A 7 9.00 43.03 7.30
N LEU A 8 9.03 41.95 8.07
CA LEU A 8 8.94 40.59 7.56
C LEU A 8 7.52 40.38 7.01
N ALA A 9 7.39 40.25 5.69
CA ALA A 9 6.16 39.75 5.10
C ALA A 9 6.01 38.26 5.46
N ALA A 10 5.07 37.94 6.34
CA ALA A 10 4.69 36.55 6.61
C ALA A 10 3.98 35.98 5.38
N CYS A 11 4.50 34.87 4.84
CA CYS A 11 3.78 34.06 3.85
C CYS A 11 2.54 33.46 4.52
N GLN A 12 1.39 34.10 4.34
CA GLN A 12 0.11 33.54 4.77
C GLN A 12 -0.27 32.43 3.80
N VAL A 13 0.14 31.20 4.08
CA VAL A 13 -0.39 30.01 3.41
C VAL A 13 -1.78 29.80 3.97
N THR A 14 -2.81 30.14 3.21
CA THR A 14 -4.16 29.69 3.49
C THR A 14 -4.21 28.17 3.28
N PRO A 15 -4.57 27.35 4.28
CA PRO A 15 -4.97 26.00 4.00
C PRO A 15 -6.35 26.10 3.36
N SER A 16 -6.46 25.73 2.08
CA SER A 16 -7.76 25.38 1.55
C SER A 16 -8.22 24.15 2.33
N GLU A 17 -9.22 24.32 3.18
CA GLU A 17 -10.05 23.23 3.67
C GLU A 17 -10.80 22.64 2.48
N GLN A 18 -10.11 21.88 1.64
CA GLN A 18 -10.74 20.81 0.89
C GLN A 18 -10.98 19.71 1.91
N GLY A 19 -12.02 19.91 2.73
CA GLY A 19 -12.59 18.88 3.56
C GLY A 19 -12.76 17.65 2.68
N MET A 20 -12.04 16.59 3.04
CA MET A 20 -12.15 15.28 2.42
C MET A 20 -13.53 14.71 2.77
N ASN A 21 -14.58 15.25 2.14
CA ASN A 21 -15.83 14.54 1.94
C ASN A 21 -15.53 13.40 0.98
N HIS A 22 -14.90 12.34 1.49
CA HIS A 22 -15.07 11.04 0.89
C HIS A 22 -16.51 10.64 1.14
N ASP A 23 -17.37 11.05 0.21
CA ASP A 23 -18.75 10.65 0.14
C ASP A 23 -18.86 9.16 0.45
N ARG A 24 -19.57 8.87 1.55
CA ARG A 24 -19.97 7.52 1.98
C ARG A 24 -21.04 6.95 1.05
N HIS A 25 -20.94 7.18 -0.25
CA HIS A 25 -21.76 6.52 -1.26
C HIS A 25 -21.21 5.09 -1.48
N ARG A 26 -21.26 4.29 -0.42
CA ARG A 26 -21.19 2.84 -0.51
C ARG A 26 -22.42 2.44 -1.30
N HIS A 27 -22.21 2.08 -2.56
CA HIS A 27 -23.25 1.63 -3.49
C HIS A 27 -24.27 0.72 -2.81
N GLU A 28 -25.47 1.24 -2.55
CA GLU A 28 -26.68 0.45 -2.41
C GLU A 28 -27.09 0.01 -3.82
N MET A 29 -26.24 -0.82 -4.44
CA MET A 29 -26.66 -1.56 -5.62
C MET A 29 -27.68 -2.56 -5.13
N GLN A 30 -28.96 -2.25 -5.36
CA GLN A 30 -30.09 -3.15 -5.21
C GLN A 30 -29.76 -4.41 -6.03
N ARG A 31 -29.19 -5.42 -5.37
CA ARG A 31 -28.76 -6.66 -6.03
C ARG A 31 -30.02 -7.43 -6.39
N GLN A 32 -30.53 -7.22 -7.60
CA GLN A 32 -31.46 -8.18 -8.18
C GLN A 32 -30.85 -9.59 -8.02
N PRO A 33 -31.62 -10.59 -7.58
CA PRO A 33 -31.11 -11.94 -7.42
C PRO A 33 -30.62 -12.44 -8.80
N LEU A 34 -29.36 -12.85 -8.85
CA LEU A 34 -28.76 -13.40 -10.08
C LEU A 34 -29.52 -14.63 -10.54
N THR A 35 -29.67 -14.78 -11.86
CA THR A 35 -30.16 -16.02 -12.46
C THR A 35 -29.21 -17.19 -12.14
N PRO A 36 -29.65 -18.45 -12.24
CA PRO A 36 -28.77 -19.60 -12.04
C PRO A 36 -27.52 -19.56 -12.94
N GLU A 37 -27.67 -19.16 -14.20
CA GLU A 37 -26.57 -19.03 -15.16
C GLU A 37 -25.58 -17.92 -14.75
N GLN A 38 -26.08 -16.74 -14.42
CA GLN A 38 -25.23 -15.64 -13.94
C GLN A 38 -24.49 -16.04 -12.65
N ARG A 39 -25.14 -16.78 -11.75
CA ARG A 39 -24.50 -17.28 -10.54
C ARG A 39 -23.36 -18.24 -10.88
N ALA A 40 -23.56 -19.16 -11.80
CA ALA A 40 -22.52 -20.09 -12.24
C ALA A 40 -21.32 -19.35 -12.86
N GLU A 41 -21.57 -18.37 -13.74
CA GLU A 41 -20.50 -17.54 -14.33
C GLU A 41 -19.73 -16.76 -13.24
N TRP A 42 -20.44 -16.17 -12.27
CA TRP A 42 -19.81 -15.47 -11.16
C TRP A 42 -18.96 -16.40 -10.29
N GLN A 43 -19.40 -17.64 -10.03
CA GLN A 43 -18.61 -18.60 -9.27
C GLN A 43 -17.35 -19.00 -10.04
N ALA A 44 -17.46 -19.33 -11.33
CA ALA A 44 -16.30 -19.64 -12.16
C ALA A 44 -15.27 -18.49 -12.18
N LYS A 45 -15.72 -17.24 -12.29
CA LYS A 45 -14.85 -16.05 -12.20
C LYS A 45 -14.22 -15.89 -10.81
N ARG A 46 -14.92 -16.30 -9.74
CA ARG A 46 -14.41 -16.21 -8.37
C ARG A 46 -13.30 -17.23 -8.14
N GLU A 47 -13.51 -18.46 -8.57
CA GLU A 47 -12.50 -19.54 -8.52
C GLU A 47 -11.25 -19.14 -9.29
N GLN A 48 -11.39 -18.69 -10.54
CA GLN A 48 -10.26 -18.22 -11.36
C GLN A 48 -9.47 -17.09 -10.67
N ARG A 49 -10.16 -16.13 -10.04
CA ARG A 49 -9.52 -15.03 -9.31
C ARG A 49 -8.83 -15.49 -8.04
N GLU A 50 -9.35 -16.53 -7.40
CA GLU A 50 -8.76 -17.11 -6.19
C GLU A 50 -7.44 -17.78 -6.52
N GLU A 51 -7.41 -18.63 -7.55
CA GLU A 51 -6.19 -19.29 -8.06
C GLU A 51 -5.11 -18.26 -8.41
N GLN A 52 -5.45 -17.23 -9.20
CA GLN A 52 -4.49 -16.17 -9.54
C GLN A 52 -3.97 -15.44 -8.31
N ARG A 53 -4.82 -15.19 -7.30
CA ARG A 53 -4.41 -14.53 -6.06
C ARG A 53 -3.48 -15.42 -5.24
N GLU A 54 -3.68 -16.73 -5.23
CA GLU A 54 -2.78 -17.65 -4.55
C GLU A 54 -1.40 -17.66 -5.21
N GLN A 55 -1.35 -17.72 -6.55
CA GLN A 55 -0.09 -17.63 -7.29
C GLN A 55 0.67 -16.34 -6.99
N MET A 56 -0.01 -15.18 -7.04
CA MET A 56 0.60 -13.89 -6.71
C MET A 56 1.05 -13.80 -5.24
N ARG A 57 0.30 -14.39 -4.30
CA ARG A 57 0.70 -14.42 -2.89
C ARG A 57 1.99 -15.20 -2.69
N GLU A 58 2.12 -16.33 -3.39
CA GLU A 58 3.32 -17.16 -3.33
C GLU A 58 4.52 -16.42 -3.89
N GLU A 59 4.39 -15.81 -5.06
CA GLU A 59 5.45 -15.00 -5.68
C GLU A 59 5.90 -13.87 -4.75
N HIS A 60 4.95 -13.10 -4.19
CA HIS A 60 5.26 -12.02 -3.25
C HIS A 60 5.92 -12.53 -1.97
N ARG A 61 5.54 -13.72 -1.49
CA ARG A 61 6.16 -14.31 -0.29
C ARG A 61 7.63 -14.62 -0.55
N LEU A 62 7.94 -15.26 -1.67
CA LEU A 62 9.30 -15.60 -2.05
C LEU A 62 10.16 -14.35 -2.27
N GLN A 63 9.62 -13.34 -2.96
CA GLN A 63 10.29 -12.07 -3.18
C GLN A 63 10.62 -11.38 -1.85
N ARG A 64 9.65 -11.30 -0.92
CA ARG A 64 9.85 -10.69 0.40
C ARG A 64 10.95 -11.39 1.19
N ALA A 65 10.94 -12.72 1.21
CA ALA A 65 11.96 -13.50 1.91
C ALA A 65 13.37 -13.21 1.37
N GLN A 66 13.53 -13.04 0.05
CA GLN A 66 14.82 -12.72 -0.54
C GLN A 66 15.28 -11.29 -0.18
N ILE A 67 14.38 -10.32 -0.19
CA ILE A 67 14.66 -8.94 0.23
C ILE A 67 15.05 -8.89 1.72
N GLU A 68 14.29 -9.55 2.58
CA GLU A 68 14.60 -9.63 4.02
C GLU A 68 15.97 -10.25 4.25
N LYS A 69 16.30 -11.32 3.53
CA LYS A 69 17.62 -11.96 3.60
C LYS A 69 18.75 -11.02 3.21
N ALA A 70 18.56 -10.18 2.19
CA ALA A 70 19.57 -9.22 1.75
C ALA A 70 19.93 -8.19 2.84
N CYS A 71 19.01 -7.92 3.77
CA CYS A 71 19.21 -6.99 4.88
C CYS A 71 19.75 -7.64 6.18
N GLN A 72 19.87 -8.96 6.24
CA GLN A 72 20.41 -9.63 7.44
C GLN A 72 21.89 -9.25 7.65
N GLY A 73 22.22 -8.76 8.85
CA GLY A 73 23.57 -8.31 9.21
C GLY A 73 23.97 -6.94 8.63
N LYS A 74 23.07 -6.27 7.91
CA LYS A 74 23.27 -4.93 7.34
C LYS A 74 22.89 -3.84 8.33
N ARG A 75 23.51 -2.67 8.20
CA ARG A 75 23.13 -1.51 9.01
C ARG A 75 21.84 -0.90 8.47
N ILE A 76 21.07 -0.27 9.36
CA ILE A 76 19.95 0.58 8.95
C ILE A 76 20.50 1.68 8.04
N GLY A 77 19.88 1.90 6.89
CA GLY A 77 20.35 2.87 5.89
C GLY A 77 21.40 2.32 4.91
N GLU A 78 21.84 1.06 5.05
CA GLU A 78 22.78 0.45 4.10
C GLU A 78 22.09 0.06 2.79
N ARG A 79 22.73 0.37 1.66
CA ARG A 79 22.24 0.00 0.33
C ARG A 79 22.44 -1.50 0.07
N VAL A 80 21.43 -2.11 -0.54
CA VAL A 80 21.45 -3.52 -0.97
C VAL A 80 20.84 -3.66 -2.35
N ASN A 81 21.29 -4.67 -3.08
CA ASN A 81 20.79 -5.00 -4.42
C ASN A 81 20.27 -6.45 -4.40
N VAL A 82 19.05 -6.66 -4.90
CA VAL A 82 18.39 -7.97 -4.93
C VAL A 82 18.10 -8.36 -6.37
N GLN A 83 18.59 -9.52 -6.83
CA GLN A 83 18.28 -10.03 -8.16
C GLN A 83 16.96 -10.83 -8.13
N TRP A 84 15.98 -10.39 -8.92
CA TRP A 84 14.67 -11.05 -9.06
C TRP A 84 14.19 -11.00 -10.51
N ASN A 85 13.76 -12.14 -11.08
CA ASN A 85 13.25 -12.23 -12.46
C ASN A 85 14.13 -11.48 -13.49
N ASN A 86 15.44 -11.71 -13.46
CA ASN A 86 16.42 -11.07 -14.36
C ASN A 86 16.56 -9.55 -14.21
N HIS A 87 15.95 -8.95 -13.18
CA HIS A 87 16.11 -7.55 -12.80
C HIS A 87 16.87 -7.41 -11.49
N VAL A 88 17.59 -6.29 -11.34
CA VAL A 88 18.19 -5.87 -10.08
C VAL A 88 17.26 -4.86 -9.42
N ILE A 89 16.88 -5.12 -8.18
CA ILE A 89 16.12 -4.23 -7.32
C ILE A 89 17.10 -3.57 -6.35
N GLU A 90 17.34 -2.27 -6.53
CA GLU A 90 18.15 -1.48 -5.61
C GLU A 90 17.28 -0.97 -4.46
N GLY A 91 17.81 -1.04 -3.24
CA GLY A 91 17.08 -0.64 -2.06
C GLY A 91 17.98 -0.25 -0.90
N THR A 92 17.36 0.03 0.24
CA THR A 92 18.04 0.38 1.48
C THR A 92 17.35 -0.35 2.63
N CYS A 93 18.13 -0.88 3.57
CA CYS A 93 17.58 -1.60 4.71
C CYS A 93 16.98 -0.62 5.72
N ASP A 94 15.69 -0.79 6.03
CA ASP A 94 14.96 -0.02 7.03
C ASP A 94 14.46 -0.91 8.19
N VAL A 95 14.03 -0.27 9.27
CA VAL A 95 13.30 -0.94 10.36
C VAL A 95 11.83 -0.64 10.20
N ARG A 96 11.00 -1.69 10.20
CA ARG A 96 9.54 -1.57 10.09
C ARG A 96 8.87 -2.20 11.28
N PHE A 97 7.89 -1.50 11.83
CA PHE A 97 6.97 -2.05 12.81
C PHE A 97 5.96 -2.95 12.09
N THR A 98 6.01 -4.25 12.36
CA THR A 98 4.95 -5.18 11.94
C THR A 98 4.18 -5.57 13.19
N PRO A 99 2.92 -5.15 13.32
CA PRO A 99 2.15 -5.51 14.49
C PRO A 99 1.81 -7.01 14.46
N GLU A 100 1.73 -7.61 15.64
CA GLU A 100 1.30 -8.99 15.79
C GLU A 100 -0.20 -9.08 15.52
N LYS A 101 -0.59 -9.85 14.48
CA LYS A 101 -1.99 -9.89 14.02
C LYS A 101 -2.97 -10.41 15.08
N SER A 102 -2.50 -11.27 15.99
CA SER A 102 -3.27 -11.81 17.11
C SER A 102 -3.79 -10.72 18.07
N GLN A 103 -3.11 -9.57 18.12
CA GLN A 103 -3.42 -8.47 19.02
C GLN A 103 -4.56 -7.57 18.50
N PHE A 104 -4.98 -7.72 17.23
CA PHE A 104 -6.13 -7.00 16.70
C PHE A 104 -7.37 -7.91 16.69
N LYS A 105 -8.40 -7.53 17.44
CA LYS A 105 -9.74 -8.12 17.30
C LYS A 105 -10.35 -7.61 15.99
N ARG A 106 -10.89 -8.54 15.18
CA ARG A 106 -11.65 -8.23 13.96
C ARG A 106 -13.01 -7.65 14.29
#